data_AF-A0A2V5H8X1-F1
#
_entry.id   AF-A0A2V5H8X1-F1
#
_cell.length_a   1.000
_cell.length_b   1.000
_cell.length_c   1.000
_cell.angle_alpha   90.00
_cell.angle_beta   90.00
_cell.angle_gamma   90.00
#
_symmetry.space_group_name_H-M   'P 1'
#
loop_
_entity.id
_entity.type
_entity.pdbx_description
1 polymer ?
#
loop_
_entity_poly.entity_id
_entity_poly.type
_entity_poly.pdbx_seq_one_letter_code
_entity_poly.pdbx_strand_id
1 'polypeptide(L)'
;MPSDAFRNNNSDDDSNSAIMHDTSEYNFELEYHPDELHLIIKRNDTLGLLRYNERAKERGDDTFSRVEVSLFGYYPLPSFYSTADYGSLDALRALINLYQSDFAHSQQPLEKYLQGMDFRMLNLACGNADREMTRFMLDHQPPLGAWRDRDAKGAAPLVCAAQAFPGNVQALQRKMKDTSPARIREKLREHHARYGEFIEFCLGGGASIRESDQYMLPYQLGRQAQPGDQEILGDTVLGNVVTRASYAMVSRLIAAGADAHVVQTWYDPCGFGHGLRCSGVTPLHIASQYWNLDAIQALVEHRGRIGLTEMVTRRDDNGLPPLHWAL
;
A
#
# COMPACT_ATOMS: atom_id res chain seq x y z
N MET A 1 69.69 -22.94 -31.17
CA MET A 1 70.61 -24.06 -30.88
C MET A 1 70.68 -24.21 -29.37
N PRO A 2 70.75 -25.43 -28.81
CA PRO A 2 70.06 -26.70 -29.07
C PRO A 2 69.16 -27.07 -27.85
N SER A 3 68.16 -27.96 -27.97
CA SER A 3 68.12 -29.35 -27.45
C SER A 3 68.47 -29.48 -25.94
N ASP A 4 67.67 -30.06 -25.06
CA ASP A 4 67.16 -31.44 -25.00
C ASP A 4 65.91 -31.49 -24.08
N ALA A 5 64.78 -32.09 -24.45
CA ALA A 5 64.52 -33.51 -24.69
C ALA A 5 64.41 -34.39 -23.41
N PHE A 6 63.15 -34.56 -22.99
CA PHE A 6 62.48 -35.82 -22.59
C PHE A 6 63.01 -36.67 -21.42
N ARG A 7 62.17 -36.81 -20.37
CA ARG A 7 61.35 -38.01 -20.07
C ARG A 7 60.59 -37.84 -18.73
N ASN A 8 59.27 -37.72 -18.75
CA ASN A 8 58.24 -38.79 -18.70
C ASN A 8 57.87 -39.22 -17.26
N ASN A 9 56.67 -38.87 -16.80
CA ASN A 9 55.51 -39.78 -16.85
C ASN A 9 54.27 -39.21 -16.11
N ASN A 10 53.20 -39.06 -16.88
CA ASN A 10 51.81 -39.47 -16.61
C ASN A 10 51.16 -39.11 -15.27
N SER A 11 50.15 -38.24 -15.33
CA SER A 11 48.74 -38.70 -15.30
C SER A 11 47.77 -37.55 -15.64
N ASP A 12 47.08 -37.72 -16.75
CA ASP A 12 45.65 -37.46 -16.96
C ASP A 12 45.11 -36.02 -16.90
N ASP A 13 45.10 -35.42 -18.09
CA ASP A 13 44.00 -34.71 -18.76
C ASP A 13 42.98 -33.95 -17.88
N ASP A 14 43.26 -32.64 -17.74
CA ASP A 14 42.37 -31.58 -17.25
C ASP A 14 41.10 -31.48 -18.13
N SER A 15 40.06 -32.22 -17.76
CA SER A 15 38.68 -31.85 -18.10
C SER A 15 38.20 -30.79 -17.10
N ASN A 16 38.56 -29.53 -17.34
CA ASN A 16 38.11 -28.40 -16.56
C ASN A 16 36.64 -28.06 -16.89
N SER A 17 35.71 -28.93 -16.50
CA SER A 17 34.29 -28.59 -16.39
C SER A 17 34.06 -27.99 -15.02
N ALA A 18 33.84 -26.68 -14.99
CA ALA A 18 33.40 -25.96 -13.80
C ALA A 18 32.06 -26.53 -13.30
N ILE A 19 32.13 -27.42 -12.31
CA ILE A 19 30.98 -27.83 -11.51
C ILE A 19 30.77 -26.71 -10.49
N MET A 20 29.75 -25.87 -10.71
CA MET A 20 29.22 -25.00 -9.67
C MET A 20 28.75 -25.88 -8.52
N HIS A 21 29.39 -25.75 -7.36
CA HIS A 21 28.86 -26.29 -6.12
C HIS A 21 27.60 -25.52 -5.75
N ASP A 22 26.48 -26.18 -6.02
CA ASP A 22 25.16 -25.94 -5.43
C ASP A 22 25.31 -25.89 -3.90
N THR A 23 25.39 -24.68 -3.36
CA THR A 23 25.37 -24.42 -1.93
C THR A 23 23.96 -23.97 -1.58
N SER A 24 23.15 -24.99 -1.32
CA SER A 24 22.03 -25.05 -0.38
C SER A 24 21.65 -23.73 0.29
N GLU A 25 20.41 -23.32 0.02
CA GLU A 25 19.47 -22.77 1.01
C GLU A 25 20.10 -21.97 2.15
N TYR A 26 20.40 -20.69 1.88
CA TYR A 26 20.35 -19.68 2.93
C TYR A 26 18.89 -19.51 3.37
N ASN A 27 18.41 -20.46 4.20
CA ASN A 27 17.23 -20.28 5.02
C ASN A 27 17.56 -19.22 6.08
N PHE A 28 17.41 -17.95 5.71
CA PHE A 28 17.22 -16.88 6.68
C PHE A 28 15.78 -16.98 7.22
N GLU A 29 15.47 -18.06 7.95
CA GLU A 29 14.34 -18.04 8.88
C GLU A 29 14.77 -17.16 10.07
N LEU A 30 14.69 -15.84 9.90
CA LEU A 30 14.52 -14.95 11.02
C LEU A 30 13.22 -15.41 11.69
N GLU A 31 13.35 -16.14 12.80
CA GLU A 31 12.25 -16.56 13.65
C GLU A 31 11.58 -15.26 14.15
N TYR A 32 10.58 -14.81 13.40
CA TYR A 32 9.89 -13.56 13.66
C TYR A 32 9.11 -13.73 14.97
N HIS A 33 9.68 -13.23 16.06
CA HIS A 33 9.01 -13.15 17.35
C HIS A 33 8.31 -11.79 17.44
N PRO A 34 6.99 -11.71 17.24
CA PRO A 34 6.27 -10.45 17.33
C PRO A 34 6.44 -9.85 18.74
N ASP A 35 6.81 -8.57 18.79
CA ASP A 35 6.94 -7.80 20.03
C ASP A 35 5.65 -7.89 20.89
N GLU A 36 5.81 -8.03 22.20
CA GLU A 36 4.70 -8.26 23.14
C GLU A 36 3.68 -7.10 23.08
N LEU A 37 4.16 -5.86 23.02
CA LEU A 37 3.30 -4.68 22.95
C LEU A 37 2.52 -4.67 21.63
N HIS A 38 3.15 -5.04 20.52
CA HIS A 38 2.46 -5.20 19.24
C HIS A 38 1.32 -6.24 19.32
N LEU A 39 1.52 -7.38 19.99
CA LEU A 39 0.46 -8.37 20.19
C LEU A 39 -0.68 -7.88 21.09
N ILE A 40 -0.36 -7.13 22.15
CA ILE A 40 -1.35 -6.52 23.03
C ILE A 40 -2.22 -5.54 22.25
N ILE A 41 -1.58 -4.66 21.46
CA ILE A 41 -2.27 -3.67 20.61
C ILE A 41 -3.16 -4.38 19.60
N LYS A 42 -2.65 -5.39 18.89
CA LYS A 42 -3.41 -6.17 17.90
C LYS A 42 -4.68 -6.81 18.48
N ARG A 43 -4.67 -7.16 19.77
CA ARG A 43 -5.83 -7.72 20.48
C ARG A 43 -6.77 -6.65 21.02
N ASN A 44 -6.44 -5.37 20.84
CA ASN A 44 -7.11 -4.23 21.46
C ASN A 44 -7.21 -4.37 23.00
N ASP A 45 -6.20 -5.00 23.63
CA ASP A 45 -6.17 -5.28 25.08
C ASP A 45 -5.65 -4.06 25.86
N THR A 46 -6.57 -3.18 26.26
CA THR A 46 -6.25 -1.96 27.02
C THR A 46 -5.65 -2.25 28.39
N LEU A 47 -6.10 -3.30 29.08
CA LEU A 47 -5.58 -3.66 30.40
C LEU A 47 -4.15 -4.22 30.30
N GLY A 48 -3.90 -5.06 29.28
CA GLY A 48 -2.56 -5.51 28.91
C GLY A 48 -1.64 -4.35 28.61
N LEU A 49 -2.11 -3.36 27.84
CA LEU A 49 -1.34 -2.19 27.46
C LEU A 49 -0.91 -1.35 28.68
N LEU A 50 -1.84 -1.08 29.59
CA LEU A 50 -1.54 -0.33 30.82
C LEU A 50 -0.49 -1.04 31.68
N ARG A 51 -0.67 -2.36 31.89
CA ARG A 51 0.31 -3.18 32.64
C ARG A 51 1.68 -3.23 31.96
N TYR A 52 1.70 -3.31 30.64
CA TYR A 52 2.94 -3.30 29.86
C TYR A 52 3.70 -1.98 30.10
N ASN A 53 2.99 -0.85 30.01
CA ASN A 53 3.58 0.46 30.21
C ASN A 53 4.11 0.67 31.64
N GLU A 54 3.41 0.19 32.67
CA GLU A 54 3.94 0.24 34.04
C GLU A 54 5.24 -0.55 34.19
N ARG A 55 5.30 -1.78 33.66
CA ARG A 55 6.52 -2.60 33.66
C ARG A 55 7.65 -1.99 32.84
N ALA A 56 7.35 -1.28 31.76
CA ALA A 56 8.36 -0.54 30.99
C ALA A 56 8.96 0.58 31.85
N LYS A 57 8.12 1.37 32.55
CA LYS A 57 8.57 2.42 33.46
C LYS A 57 9.40 1.89 34.63
N GLU A 58 9.02 0.75 35.20
CA GLU A 58 9.81 0.08 36.26
C GLU A 58 11.23 -0.30 35.80
N ARG A 59 11.40 -0.59 34.49
CA ARG A 59 12.70 -0.88 33.88
C ARG A 59 13.46 0.37 33.44
N GLY A 60 12.85 1.54 33.51
CA GLY A 60 13.40 2.79 32.99
C GLY A 60 13.27 2.94 31.46
N ASP A 61 12.42 2.13 30.83
CA ASP A 61 12.16 2.19 29.39
C ASP A 61 11.00 3.15 29.08
N ASP A 62 11.08 3.85 27.95
CA ASP A 62 9.97 4.65 27.41
C ASP A 62 9.30 3.93 26.24
N THR A 63 8.04 3.54 26.41
CA THR A 63 7.21 2.87 25.41
C THR A 63 7.20 3.57 24.05
N PHE A 64 7.32 4.90 24.02
CA PHE A 64 7.25 5.71 22.80
C PHE A 64 8.58 5.96 22.09
N SER A 65 9.71 5.70 22.77
CA SER A 65 11.07 5.88 22.25
C SER A 65 11.75 4.57 21.79
N ARG A 66 11.06 3.43 21.88
CA ARG A 66 11.58 2.10 21.48
C ARG A 66 11.75 1.88 19.97
N VAL A 67 11.47 2.90 19.16
CA VAL A 67 11.35 2.77 17.71
C VAL A 67 12.72 2.94 17.05
N GLU A 68 13.30 1.85 16.54
CA GLU A 68 14.49 1.89 15.68
C GLU A 68 14.09 1.94 14.20
N VAL A 69 14.73 2.84 13.43
CA VAL A 69 14.57 2.90 11.98
C VAL A 69 15.62 1.99 11.34
N SER A 70 15.18 0.93 10.68
CA SER A 70 16.05 0.06 9.88
C SER A 70 15.86 0.30 8.38
N LEU A 71 16.73 -0.29 7.56
CA LEU A 71 16.57 -0.31 6.10
C LEU A 71 15.24 -0.93 5.63
N PHE A 72 14.61 -1.76 6.48
CA PHE A 72 13.35 -2.45 6.18
C PHE A 72 12.13 -1.80 6.85
N GLY A 73 12.30 -0.60 7.44
CA GLY A 73 11.27 0.11 8.21
C GLY A 73 11.48 -0.01 9.72
N TYR A 74 10.41 0.19 10.49
CA TYR A 74 10.48 0.16 11.95
C TYR A 74 10.50 -1.26 12.50
N TYR A 75 11.39 -1.53 13.45
CA TYR A 75 11.31 -2.72 14.30
C TYR A 75 11.79 -2.40 15.72
N PRO A 76 10.95 -2.52 16.76
CA PRO A 76 9.52 -2.86 16.71
C PRO A 76 8.68 -1.78 16.01
N LEU A 77 7.49 -2.16 15.53
CA LEU A 77 6.55 -1.21 14.92
C LEU A 77 6.10 -0.16 15.96
N PRO A 78 5.97 1.12 15.57
CA PRO A 78 5.45 2.16 16.46
C PRO A 78 4.06 1.77 16.98
N SER A 79 3.81 2.06 18.26
CA SER A 79 2.54 1.68 18.88
C SER A 79 1.33 2.34 18.19
N PHE A 80 1.46 3.62 17.84
CA PHE A 80 0.44 4.35 17.09
C PHE A 80 0.22 3.78 15.67
N TYR A 81 1.29 3.37 14.98
CA TYR A 81 1.18 2.65 13.72
C TYR A 81 0.33 1.39 13.90
N SER A 82 0.70 0.55 14.87
CA SER A 82 0.02 -0.73 15.12
C SER A 82 -1.46 -0.54 15.46
N THR A 83 -1.82 0.50 16.22
CA THR A 83 -3.23 0.77 16.53
C THR A 83 -4.05 1.15 15.30
N ALA A 84 -3.50 1.96 14.40
CA ALA A 84 -4.17 2.36 13.16
C ALA A 84 -4.26 1.20 12.16
N ASP A 85 -3.19 0.40 12.06
CA ASP A 85 -3.13 -0.76 11.17
C ASP A 85 -4.11 -1.87 11.56
N TYR A 86 -4.39 -2.04 12.86
CA TYR A 86 -5.33 -3.04 13.34
C TYR A 86 -6.72 -2.51 13.71
N GLY A 87 -6.98 -1.21 13.57
CA GLY A 87 -8.26 -0.63 13.99
C GLY A 87 -8.52 -0.76 15.50
N SER A 88 -7.45 -0.81 16.31
CA SER A 88 -7.54 -1.04 17.76
C SER A 88 -7.83 0.27 18.50
N LEU A 89 -9.07 0.74 18.38
CA LEU A 89 -9.50 2.07 18.82
C LEU A 89 -9.38 2.28 20.34
N ASP A 90 -9.68 1.27 21.15
CA ASP A 90 -9.57 1.39 22.60
C ASP A 90 -8.11 1.46 23.04
N ALA A 91 -7.25 0.65 22.42
CA ALA A 91 -5.80 0.71 22.61
C ALA A 91 -5.24 2.07 22.17
N LEU A 92 -5.74 2.65 21.06
CA LEU A 92 -5.36 4.01 20.66
C LEU A 92 -5.73 5.04 21.71
N ARG A 93 -6.97 5.03 22.21
CA ARG A 93 -7.42 5.95 23.27
C ARG A 93 -6.56 5.83 24.51
N ALA A 94 -6.21 4.60 24.91
CA ALA A 94 -5.32 4.35 26.03
C ALA A 94 -3.89 4.87 25.77
N LEU A 95 -3.32 4.65 24.58
CA LEU A 95 -2.00 5.18 24.21
C LEU A 95 -1.95 6.72 24.23
N ILE A 96 -3.00 7.39 23.72
CA ILE A 96 -3.11 8.85 23.76
C ILE A 96 -3.07 9.34 25.21
N ASN A 97 -3.89 8.74 26.08
CA ASN A 97 -3.92 9.09 27.50
C ASN A 97 -2.56 8.86 28.17
N LEU A 98 -1.90 7.74 27.87
CA LEU A 98 -0.56 7.44 28.41
C LEU A 98 0.49 8.45 27.95
N TYR A 99 0.49 8.81 26.66
CA TYR A 99 1.41 9.81 26.10
C TYR A 99 1.22 11.17 26.77
N GLN A 100 -0.03 11.63 26.86
CA GLN A 100 -0.36 12.94 27.44
C GLN A 100 -0.12 13.01 28.96
N SER A 101 -0.23 11.88 29.66
CA SER A 101 0.00 11.81 31.11
C SER A 101 1.48 11.74 31.49
N ASP A 102 2.38 11.45 30.54
CA ASP A 102 3.80 11.33 30.81
C ASP A 102 4.48 12.71 30.80
N PHE A 103 5.15 13.07 31.89
CA PHE A 103 5.85 14.34 31.99
C PHE A 103 6.96 14.48 30.94
N ALA A 104 7.62 13.38 30.57
CA ALA A 104 8.67 13.39 29.54
C ALA A 104 8.15 13.83 28.17
N HIS A 105 6.89 13.49 27.87
CA HIS A 105 6.22 13.79 26.61
C HIS A 105 5.31 15.02 26.68
N SER A 106 4.97 15.49 27.88
CA SER A 106 4.10 16.66 28.12
C SER A 106 4.58 17.96 27.45
N GLN A 107 5.86 18.04 27.08
CA GLN A 107 6.46 19.19 26.41
C GLN A 107 6.29 19.17 24.88
N GLN A 108 5.96 18.02 24.27
CA GLN A 108 5.73 17.89 22.84
C GLN A 108 4.25 17.53 22.57
N PRO A 109 3.51 18.33 21.80
CA PRO A 109 2.17 17.95 21.38
C PRO A 109 2.19 16.63 20.59
N LEU A 110 1.22 15.75 20.85
CA LEU A 110 1.12 14.42 20.24
C LEU A 110 1.16 14.49 18.71
N GLU A 111 0.55 15.51 18.13
CA GLU A 111 0.44 15.72 16.68
C GLU A 111 1.81 16.01 16.09
N LYS A 112 2.65 16.77 16.82
CA LYS A 112 4.03 17.06 16.41
C LYS A 112 4.90 15.80 16.49
N TYR A 113 4.66 14.94 17.49
CA TYR A 113 5.32 13.63 17.56
C TYR A 113 4.92 12.74 16.38
N LEU A 114 3.62 12.63 16.10
CA LEU A 114 3.10 11.84 14.98
C LEU A 114 3.53 12.38 13.61
N GLN A 115 3.64 13.71 13.45
CA GLN A 115 4.17 14.34 12.23
C GLN A 115 5.65 14.01 11.97
N GLY A 116 6.42 13.74 13.02
CA GLY A 116 7.82 13.32 12.92
C GLY A 116 8.00 11.88 12.44
N MET A 117 6.91 11.10 12.37
CA MET A 117 6.93 9.73 11.87
C MET A 117 6.76 9.69 10.35
N ASP A 118 7.25 8.63 9.72
CA ASP A 118 7.14 8.43 8.26
C ASP A 118 5.73 7.94 7.82
N PHE A 119 4.86 7.60 8.77
CA PHE A 119 3.50 7.14 8.52
C PHE A 119 2.46 8.20 8.88
N ARG A 120 1.24 8.01 8.37
CA ARG A 120 0.06 8.83 8.71
C ARG A 120 -1.05 7.91 9.19
N MET A 121 -1.50 8.13 10.42
CA MET A 121 -2.50 7.27 11.06
C MET A 121 -3.82 7.25 10.27
N LEU A 122 -4.28 8.42 9.81
CA LEU A 122 -5.51 8.54 9.03
C LEU A 122 -5.43 7.76 7.71
N ASN A 123 -4.28 7.77 7.04
CA ASN A 123 -4.04 7.00 5.81
C ASN A 123 -4.17 5.49 6.05
N LEU A 124 -3.55 4.99 7.13
CA LEU A 124 -3.64 3.57 7.51
C LEU A 124 -5.09 3.16 7.81
N ALA A 125 -5.80 3.95 8.62
CA ALA A 125 -7.21 3.69 8.94
C ALA A 125 -8.09 3.69 7.68
N CYS A 126 -7.83 4.60 6.74
CA CYS A 126 -8.55 4.65 5.46
C CYS A 126 -8.23 3.45 4.56
N GLY A 127 -6.97 3.02 4.49
CA GLY A 127 -6.58 1.80 3.79
C GLY A 127 -7.27 0.54 4.34
N ASN A 128 -7.66 0.54 5.61
CA ASN A 128 -8.44 -0.53 6.25
C ASN A 128 -9.96 -0.37 6.15
N ALA A 129 -10.46 0.75 5.58
CA ALA A 129 -11.86 1.14 5.60
C ALA A 129 -12.48 1.19 7.01
N ASP A 130 -11.69 1.58 8.02
CA ASP A 130 -12.14 1.66 9.41
C ASP A 130 -12.83 3.01 9.68
N ARG A 131 -14.16 3.01 9.60
CA ARG A 131 -14.99 4.21 9.79
C ARG A 131 -14.89 4.79 11.20
N GLU A 132 -14.83 3.95 12.21
CA GLU A 132 -14.85 4.39 13.60
C GLU A 132 -13.53 5.05 13.96
N MET A 133 -12.42 4.40 13.60
CA MET A 133 -11.07 4.95 13.78
C MET A 133 -10.89 6.25 13.00
N THR A 134 -11.32 6.27 11.73
CA THR A 134 -11.22 7.47 10.87
C THR A 134 -11.98 8.65 11.46
N ARG A 135 -13.23 8.43 11.91
CA ARG A 135 -14.03 9.47 12.54
C ARG A 135 -13.39 9.95 13.84
N PHE A 136 -12.91 9.03 14.68
CA PHE A 136 -12.24 9.38 15.93
C PHE A 136 -11.03 10.30 15.70
N MET A 137 -10.18 10.00 14.72
CA MET A 137 -8.99 10.80 14.43
C MET A 137 -9.33 12.21 13.93
N LEU A 138 -10.36 12.34 13.09
CA LEU A 138 -10.83 13.61 12.56
C LEU A 138 -11.51 14.48 13.63
N ASP A 139 -12.26 13.86 14.54
CA ASP A 139 -12.99 14.55 15.60
C ASP A 139 -12.11 14.88 16.83
N HIS A 140 -10.96 14.20 16.98
CA HIS A 140 -10.01 14.45 18.07
C HIS A 140 -9.55 15.92 18.09
N GLN A 141 -9.27 16.45 19.29
CA GLN A 141 -8.85 17.84 19.47
C GLN A 141 -7.44 17.92 20.08
N PRO A 142 -6.44 18.38 19.33
CA PRO A 142 -6.49 18.71 17.88
C PRO A 142 -6.53 17.45 16.99
N PRO A 143 -6.93 17.53 15.70
CA PRO A 143 -7.09 16.35 14.85
C PRO A 143 -5.80 15.54 14.68
N LEU A 144 -5.93 14.21 14.69
CA LEU A 144 -4.81 13.26 14.52
C LEU A 144 -4.52 12.92 13.05
N GLY A 145 -4.92 13.81 12.15
CA GLY A 145 -4.72 13.73 10.71
C GLY A 145 -5.74 14.57 9.94
N ALA A 146 -5.49 14.77 8.66
CA ALA A 146 -6.36 15.50 7.75
C ALA A 146 -6.47 14.81 6.38
N TRP A 147 -7.57 15.05 5.66
CA TRP A 147 -7.79 14.48 4.32
C TRP A 147 -6.72 14.84 3.29
N ARG A 148 -5.97 15.93 3.53
CA ARG A 148 -4.91 16.41 2.65
C ARG A 148 -3.53 15.88 3.04
N ASP A 149 -3.43 15.13 4.13
CA ASP A 149 -2.15 14.57 4.55
C ASP A 149 -1.62 13.59 3.51
N ARG A 150 -0.30 13.42 3.54
CA ARG A 150 0.46 12.54 2.66
C ARG A 150 1.36 11.64 3.48
N ASP A 151 1.31 10.35 3.20
CA ASP A 151 2.25 9.39 3.75
C ASP A 151 3.63 9.47 3.05
N ALA A 152 4.59 8.65 3.47
CA ALA A 152 5.92 8.58 2.84
C ALA A 152 5.91 8.21 1.34
N LYS A 153 4.80 7.65 0.83
CA LYS A 153 4.62 7.33 -0.59
C LYS A 153 3.91 8.44 -1.36
N GLY A 154 3.49 9.52 -0.70
CA GLY A 154 2.71 10.59 -1.30
C GLY A 154 1.23 10.25 -1.46
N ALA A 155 0.73 9.20 -0.82
CA ALA A 155 -0.68 8.83 -0.89
C ALA A 155 -1.51 9.70 0.07
N ALA A 156 -2.69 10.14 -0.37
CA ALA A 156 -3.70 10.74 0.48
C ALA A 156 -4.58 9.66 1.15
N PRO A 157 -5.27 9.94 2.27
CA PRO A 157 -6.17 8.97 2.89
C PRO A 157 -7.21 8.37 1.93
N LEU A 158 -7.77 9.19 1.02
CA LEU A 158 -8.73 8.71 0.03
C LEU A 158 -8.10 7.77 -1.00
N VAL A 159 -6.86 8.02 -1.44
CA VAL A 159 -6.13 7.10 -2.32
C VAL A 159 -5.78 5.81 -1.59
N CYS A 160 -5.38 5.86 -0.31
CA CYS A 160 -5.15 4.63 0.48
C CYS A 160 -6.40 3.75 0.54
N ALA A 161 -7.58 4.35 0.73
CA ALA A 161 -8.85 3.62 0.66
C ALA A 161 -9.11 3.01 -0.72
N ALA A 162 -8.79 3.74 -1.80
CA ALA A 162 -8.95 3.26 -3.17
C ALA A 162 -7.95 2.14 -3.52
N GLN A 163 -6.71 2.21 -3.07
CA GLN A 163 -5.66 1.21 -3.29
C GLN A 163 -5.97 -0.15 -2.65
N ALA A 164 -6.85 -0.19 -1.67
CA ALA A 164 -7.34 -1.43 -1.10
C ALA A 164 -8.47 -2.06 -1.93
N PHE A 165 -9.07 -1.32 -2.87
CA PHE A 165 -10.14 -1.79 -3.74
C PHE A 165 -9.76 -2.94 -4.69
N PRO A 166 -8.54 -3.01 -5.26
CA PRO A 166 -8.02 -4.18 -5.98
C PRO A 166 -7.83 -5.36 -5.00
N GLY A 167 -8.94 -5.96 -4.57
CA GLY A 167 -8.93 -7.14 -3.72
C GLY A 167 -8.29 -8.31 -4.46
N ASN A 168 -7.07 -8.69 -4.05
CA ASN A 168 -6.33 -9.75 -4.71
C ASN A 168 -6.99 -11.11 -4.47
N VAL A 169 -7.64 -11.65 -5.51
CA VAL A 169 -8.28 -12.98 -5.51
C VAL A 169 -7.29 -14.06 -5.10
N GLN A 170 -6.03 -13.98 -5.53
CA GLN A 170 -4.99 -14.95 -5.18
C GLN A 170 -4.56 -14.82 -3.72
N ALA A 171 -4.45 -13.61 -3.17
CA ALA A 171 -4.17 -13.42 -1.74
C ALA A 171 -5.34 -13.93 -0.88
N LEU A 172 -6.57 -13.69 -1.32
CA LEU A 172 -7.78 -14.20 -0.69
C LEU A 172 -7.83 -15.74 -0.79
N GLN A 173 -7.55 -16.32 -1.97
CA GLN A 173 -7.44 -17.77 -2.19
C GLN A 173 -6.34 -18.40 -1.34
N ARG A 174 -5.16 -17.77 -1.23
CA ARG A 174 -4.06 -18.24 -0.38
C ARG A 174 -4.43 -18.22 1.10
N LYS A 175 -5.24 -17.26 1.56
CA LYS A 175 -5.78 -17.23 2.93
C LYS A 175 -6.94 -18.20 3.12
N MET A 176 -7.64 -18.56 2.05
CA MET A 176 -8.87 -19.34 2.05
C MET A 176 -8.71 -20.63 1.23
N LYS A 177 -7.58 -21.33 1.41
CA LYS A 177 -7.16 -22.47 0.55
C LYS A 177 -8.22 -23.57 0.44
N ASP A 178 -9.01 -23.78 1.49
CA ASP A 178 -10.03 -24.83 1.55
C ASP A 178 -11.45 -24.31 1.29
N THR A 179 -11.60 -23.07 0.81
CA THR A 179 -12.91 -22.46 0.61
C THR A 179 -13.39 -22.57 -0.83
N SER A 180 -14.68 -22.84 -1.00
CA SER A 180 -15.30 -22.93 -2.33
C SER A 180 -15.15 -21.62 -3.13
N PRO A 181 -14.98 -21.69 -4.46
CA PRO A 181 -14.90 -20.50 -5.32
C PRO A 181 -16.11 -19.56 -5.18
N ALA A 182 -17.29 -20.08 -4.86
CA ALA A 182 -18.50 -19.30 -4.63
C ALA A 182 -18.36 -18.37 -3.41
N ARG A 183 -17.84 -18.89 -2.29
CA ARG A 183 -17.63 -18.12 -1.07
C ARG A 183 -16.50 -17.11 -1.20
N ILE A 184 -15.47 -17.40 -2.01
CA ILE A 184 -14.43 -16.42 -2.37
C ILE A 184 -15.05 -15.24 -3.15
N ARG A 185 -15.92 -15.51 -4.13
CA ARG A 185 -16.63 -14.45 -4.88
C ARG A 185 -17.54 -13.62 -4.00
N GLU A 186 -18.24 -14.25 -3.06
CA GLU A 186 -19.08 -13.56 -2.08
C GLU A 186 -18.24 -12.62 -1.19
N LYS A 187 -17.15 -13.12 -0.60
CA LYS A 187 -16.23 -12.31 0.22
C LYS A 187 -15.62 -11.14 -0.54
N LEU A 188 -15.28 -11.35 -1.81
CA LEU A 188 -14.77 -10.29 -2.67
C LEU A 188 -15.85 -9.23 -2.95
N ARG A 189 -17.11 -9.63 -3.13
CA ARG A 189 -18.23 -8.70 -3.29
C ARG A 189 -18.47 -7.87 -2.02
N GLU A 190 -18.49 -8.52 -0.85
CA GLU A 190 -18.59 -7.84 0.45
C GLU A 190 -17.45 -6.83 0.63
N HIS A 191 -16.22 -7.24 0.28
CA HIS A 191 -15.05 -6.39 0.34
C HIS A 191 -15.19 -5.14 -0.54
N HIS A 192 -15.54 -5.29 -1.82
CA HIS A 192 -15.73 -4.15 -2.71
C HIS A 192 -16.89 -3.25 -2.29
N ALA A 193 -17.99 -3.82 -1.79
CA ALA A 193 -19.11 -3.04 -1.26
C ALA A 193 -18.66 -2.21 -0.05
N ARG A 194 -17.97 -2.83 0.91
CA ARG A 194 -17.43 -2.15 2.09
C ARG A 194 -16.53 -0.98 1.71
N TYR A 195 -15.57 -1.19 0.82
CA TYR A 195 -14.68 -0.11 0.38
C TYR A 195 -15.39 0.95 -0.45
N GLY A 196 -16.36 0.57 -1.28
CA GLY A 196 -17.16 1.52 -2.05
C GLY A 196 -17.95 2.46 -1.14
N GLU A 197 -18.67 1.91 -0.16
CA GLU A 197 -19.36 2.75 0.81
C GLU A 197 -18.40 3.55 1.71
N PHE A 198 -17.19 3.05 1.95
CA PHE A 198 -16.18 3.78 2.71
C PHE A 198 -15.65 4.99 1.92
N ILE A 199 -15.45 4.85 0.62
CA ILE A 199 -15.08 5.97 -0.26
C ILE A 199 -16.16 7.06 -0.23
N GLU A 200 -17.45 6.70 -0.31
CA GLU A 200 -18.54 7.68 -0.17
C GLU A 200 -18.51 8.37 1.20
N PHE A 201 -18.21 7.63 2.26
CA PHE A 201 -18.02 8.20 3.59
C PHE A 201 -16.87 9.23 3.61
N CYS A 202 -15.72 8.93 3.01
CA CYS A 202 -14.60 9.87 2.91
C CYS A 202 -14.97 11.12 2.11
N LEU A 203 -15.65 10.97 0.97
CA LEU A 203 -16.12 12.08 0.16
C LEU A 203 -17.12 12.97 0.93
N GLY A 204 -18.07 12.35 1.62
CA GLY A 204 -19.02 13.06 2.50
C GLY A 204 -18.35 13.75 3.69
N GLY A 205 -17.20 13.23 4.14
CA GLY A 205 -16.35 13.82 5.17
C GLY A 205 -15.46 14.96 4.69
N GLY A 206 -15.48 15.31 3.40
CA GLY A 206 -14.71 16.41 2.82
C GLY A 206 -13.41 16.01 2.12
N ALA A 207 -13.16 14.72 1.89
CA ALA A 207 -12.05 14.29 1.06
C ALA A 207 -12.23 14.74 -0.40
N SER A 208 -11.18 15.33 -0.97
CA SER A 208 -11.19 15.87 -2.33
C SER A 208 -10.56 14.88 -3.31
N ILE A 209 -11.31 14.43 -4.32
CA ILE A 209 -10.76 13.53 -5.35
C ILE A 209 -9.57 14.19 -6.06
N ARG A 210 -9.74 15.44 -6.51
CA ARG A 210 -8.73 16.16 -7.29
C ARG A 210 -7.41 16.37 -6.55
N GLU A 211 -7.48 16.43 -5.23
CA GLU A 211 -6.31 16.63 -4.38
C GLU A 211 -5.91 15.34 -3.68
N SER A 212 -6.36 14.18 -4.16
CA SER A 212 -5.97 12.89 -3.59
C SER A 212 -4.92 12.16 -4.42
N ASP A 213 -4.73 12.58 -5.68
CA ASP A 213 -3.77 11.98 -6.60
C ASP A 213 -2.38 11.82 -5.97
N GLN A 214 -1.84 10.61 -6.11
CA GLN A 214 -0.55 10.24 -5.58
C GLN A 214 0.51 10.42 -6.66
N TYR A 215 1.42 11.34 -6.36
CA TYR A 215 2.60 11.62 -7.17
C TYR A 215 3.82 10.95 -6.55
N MET A 216 4.64 10.32 -7.39
CA MET A 216 5.83 9.59 -6.98
C MET A 216 7.06 10.10 -7.73
N LEU A 217 8.19 10.14 -7.04
CA LEU A 217 9.49 10.44 -7.63
C LEU A 217 10.07 9.20 -8.33
N PRO A 218 10.88 9.35 -9.39
CA PRO A 218 11.38 8.21 -10.17
C PRO A 218 12.16 7.16 -9.35
N TYR A 219 12.89 7.56 -8.31
CA TYR A 219 13.58 6.61 -7.43
C TYR A 219 12.63 5.72 -6.63
N GLN A 220 11.42 6.20 -6.28
CA GLN A 220 10.38 5.40 -5.63
C GLN A 220 9.83 4.32 -6.59
N LEU A 221 10.08 4.49 -7.89
CA LEU A 221 9.77 3.51 -8.92
C LEU A 221 10.95 2.58 -9.25
N GLY A 222 12.08 2.69 -8.53
CA GLY A 222 13.31 1.96 -8.84
C GLY A 222 14.04 2.47 -10.08
N ARG A 223 13.68 3.64 -10.62
CA ARG A 223 14.43 4.30 -11.69
C ARG A 223 15.60 5.08 -11.08
N GLN A 224 16.72 5.19 -11.81
CA GLN A 224 17.80 6.09 -11.39
C GLN A 224 17.27 7.52 -11.40
N ALA A 225 17.17 8.14 -10.23
CA ALA A 225 16.76 9.53 -10.13
C ALA A 225 17.87 10.45 -10.64
N GLN A 226 17.49 11.40 -11.49
CA GLN A 226 18.37 12.46 -11.96
C GLN A 226 17.98 13.80 -11.33
N PRO A 227 18.93 14.74 -11.17
CA PRO A 227 18.63 16.09 -10.73
C PRO A 227 17.64 16.76 -11.70
N GLY A 228 16.46 17.15 -11.21
CA GLY A 228 15.39 17.77 -12.01
C GLY A 228 14.27 16.83 -12.46
N ASP A 229 14.30 15.57 -12.02
CA ASP A 229 13.21 14.63 -12.25
C ASP A 229 11.86 15.16 -11.76
N GLN A 230 10.84 15.05 -12.62
CA GLN A 230 9.48 15.45 -12.30
C GLN A 230 8.73 14.33 -11.59
N GLU A 231 7.77 14.73 -10.77
CA GLU A 231 6.80 13.84 -10.16
C GLU A 231 5.99 13.09 -11.23
N ILE A 232 5.86 11.78 -11.06
CA ILE A 232 5.09 10.90 -11.92
C ILE A 232 3.79 10.58 -11.22
N LEU A 233 2.66 10.81 -11.91
CA LEU A 233 1.37 10.40 -11.39
C LEU A 233 1.30 8.88 -11.31
N GLY A 234 1.18 8.38 -10.09
CA GLY A 234 1.14 6.96 -9.76
C GLY A 234 -0.29 6.46 -9.65
N ASP A 235 -0.92 6.80 -8.52
CA ASP A 235 -2.25 6.32 -8.19
C ASP A 235 -3.26 7.45 -8.18
N THR A 236 -4.39 7.20 -8.81
CA THR A 236 -5.59 8.01 -8.67
C THR A 236 -6.68 7.18 -8.00
N VAL A 237 -7.64 7.86 -7.36
CA VAL A 237 -8.80 7.20 -6.77
C VAL A 237 -9.55 6.41 -7.85
N LEU A 238 -9.77 7.03 -9.01
CA LEU A 238 -10.49 6.41 -10.12
C LEU A 238 -9.74 5.20 -10.68
N GLY A 239 -8.44 5.33 -10.95
CA GLY A 239 -7.61 4.27 -11.51
C GLY A 239 -7.60 3.00 -10.65
N ASN A 240 -7.63 3.15 -9.32
CA ASN A 240 -7.69 2.00 -8.42
C ASN A 240 -9.07 1.34 -8.35
N VAL A 241 -10.15 2.14 -8.31
CA VAL A 241 -11.49 1.57 -8.15
C VAL A 241 -12.05 0.95 -9.43
N VAL A 242 -11.65 1.40 -10.62
CA VAL A 242 -12.19 0.89 -11.90
C VAL A 242 -11.88 -0.58 -12.14
N THR A 243 -10.95 -1.16 -11.35
CA THR A 243 -10.70 -2.61 -11.32
C THR A 243 -11.96 -3.42 -11.05
N ARG A 244 -12.85 -2.96 -10.16
CA ARG A 244 -14.01 -3.74 -9.68
C ARG A 244 -15.27 -2.91 -9.35
N ALA A 245 -15.20 -1.58 -9.47
CA ALA A 245 -16.28 -0.68 -9.09
C ALA A 245 -17.50 -0.85 -10.00
N SER A 246 -18.67 -0.60 -9.41
CA SER A 246 -19.93 -0.53 -10.16
C SER A 246 -20.00 0.73 -11.02
N TYR A 247 -20.90 0.73 -11.99
CA TYR A 247 -21.19 1.89 -12.84
C TYR A 247 -21.49 3.14 -12.00
N ALA A 248 -22.31 2.98 -10.94
CA ALA A 248 -22.71 4.07 -10.07
C ALA A 248 -21.52 4.72 -9.35
N MET A 249 -20.59 3.92 -8.83
CA MET A 249 -19.38 4.39 -8.17
C MET A 249 -18.47 5.16 -9.15
N VAL A 250 -18.22 4.59 -10.33
CA VAL A 250 -17.38 5.25 -11.34
C VAL A 250 -17.99 6.58 -11.79
N SER A 251 -19.29 6.59 -12.09
CA SER A 251 -20.01 7.81 -12.47
C SER A 251 -19.95 8.87 -11.38
N ARG A 252 -20.11 8.45 -10.11
CA ARG A 252 -20.08 9.31 -8.93
C ARG A 252 -18.71 9.94 -8.69
N LEU A 253 -17.62 9.20 -8.93
CA LEU A 253 -16.26 9.72 -8.83
C LEU A 253 -15.94 10.72 -9.94
N ILE A 254 -16.34 10.44 -11.19
CA ILE A 254 -16.19 11.37 -12.30
C ILE A 254 -16.99 12.66 -12.02
N ALA A 255 -18.21 12.53 -11.52
CA ALA A 255 -19.03 13.67 -11.10
C ALA A 255 -18.41 14.50 -9.97
N ALA A 256 -17.64 13.88 -9.06
CA ALA A 256 -16.85 14.58 -8.05
C ALA A 256 -15.49 15.08 -8.55
N GLY A 257 -15.24 15.01 -9.85
CA GLY A 257 -14.11 15.66 -10.49
C GLY A 257 -12.91 14.76 -10.76
N ALA A 258 -13.06 13.43 -10.67
CA ALA A 258 -12.06 12.50 -11.18
C ALA A 258 -11.94 12.62 -12.71
N ASP A 259 -10.71 12.63 -13.23
CA ASP A 259 -10.47 12.67 -14.66
C ASP A 259 -10.53 11.24 -15.26
N ALA A 260 -11.54 11.00 -16.10
CA ALA A 260 -11.75 9.72 -16.79
C ALA A 260 -10.63 9.37 -17.78
N HIS A 261 -9.81 10.36 -18.19
CA HIS A 261 -8.74 10.21 -19.16
C HIS A 261 -7.35 10.42 -18.55
N VAL A 262 -7.28 10.45 -17.21
CA VAL A 262 -6.02 10.62 -16.51
C VAL A 262 -5.00 9.60 -16.98
N VAL A 263 -3.76 10.05 -17.16
CA VAL A 263 -2.65 9.20 -17.57
C VAL A 263 -1.76 8.97 -16.36
N GLN A 264 -1.67 7.73 -15.91
CA GLN A 264 -0.94 7.35 -14.71
C GLN A 264 0.04 6.20 -14.99
N THR A 265 0.95 6.00 -14.05
CA THR A 265 1.76 4.78 -13.99
C THR A 265 1.01 3.74 -13.19
N TRP A 266 0.52 2.71 -13.87
CA TRP A 266 -0.18 1.60 -13.22
C TRP A 266 0.82 0.56 -12.71
N TYR A 267 0.66 0.21 -11.44
CA TYR A 267 1.31 -0.93 -10.83
C TYR A 267 0.24 -2.01 -10.66
N ASP A 268 0.37 -3.14 -11.39
CA ASP A 268 -0.54 -4.26 -11.18
C ASP A 268 -0.23 -4.94 -9.83
N PRO A 269 -1.10 -4.84 -8.82
CA PRO A 269 -0.89 -5.47 -7.52
C PRO A 269 -0.96 -7.02 -7.60
N CYS A 270 -1.39 -7.56 -8.75
CA CYS A 270 -1.57 -8.98 -9.04
C CYS A 270 -0.58 -9.53 -10.09
N GLY A 271 0.29 -8.69 -10.66
CA GLY A 271 1.25 -9.08 -11.69
C GLY A 271 2.41 -9.92 -11.13
N PHE A 272 2.65 -11.10 -11.70
CA PHE A 272 3.73 -12.05 -11.39
C PHE A 272 5.05 -11.39 -10.99
N GLY A 273 5.67 -11.84 -9.89
CA GLY A 273 7.12 -11.94 -9.59
C GLY A 273 8.02 -10.69 -9.68
N HIS A 274 7.80 -9.85 -10.68
CA HIS A 274 8.39 -8.55 -10.93
C HIS A 274 7.26 -7.67 -11.51
N GLY A 275 6.59 -6.90 -10.64
CA GLY A 275 5.43 -6.10 -11.03
C GLY A 275 5.72 -5.25 -12.27
N LEU A 276 5.06 -5.56 -13.39
CA LEU A 276 5.15 -4.74 -14.59
C LEU A 276 4.51 -3.39 -14.27
N ARG A 277 5.37 -2.37 -14.15
CA ARG A 277 4.97 -0.98 -14.11
C ARG A 277 4.74 -0.53 -15.54
N CYS A 278 3.51 -0.20 -15.88
CA CYS A 278 3.17 0.36 -17.17
C CYS A 278 2.89 1.85 -17.01
N SER A 279 3.62 2.68 -17.74
CA SER A 279 3.39 4.12 -17.83
C SER A 279 2.46 4.43 -19.02
N GLY A 280 1.85 5.62 -19.05
CA GLY A 280 0.93 5.97 -20.13
C GLY A 280 -0.49 5.38 -20.00
N VAL A 281 -0.84 4.84 -18.83
CA VAL A 281 -2.04 4.03 -18.63
C VAL A 281 -3.23 4.91 -18.24
N THR A 282 -4.39 4.67 -18.85
CA THR A 282 -5.64 5.36 -18.51
C THR A 282 -6.58 4.46 -17.70
N PRO A 283 -7.61 5.00 -17.00
CA PRO A 283 -8.62 4.20 -16.34
C PRO A 283 -9.28 3.16 -17.26
N LEU A 284 -9.39 3.44 -18.57
CA LEU A 284 -9.95 2.48 -19.53
C LEU A 284 -9.03 1.28 -19.77
N HIS A 285 -7.70 1.46 -19.79
CA HIS A 285 -6.75 0.35 -19.86
C HIS A 285 -6.90 -0.56 -18.63
N ILE A 286 -6.96 0.03 -17.44
CA ILE A 286 -7.10 -0.70 -16.17
C ILE A 286 -8.45 -1.43 -16.13
N ALA A 287 -9.56 -0.76 -16.44
CA ALA A 287 -10.88 -1.41 -16.47
C ALA A 287 -10.93 -2.57 -17.49
N SER A 288 -10.24 -2.42 -18.62
CA SER A 288 -10.10 -3.47 -19.64
C SER A 288 -9.31 -4.66 -19.12
N GLN A 289 -8.23 -4.46 -18.36
CA GLN A 289 -7.46 -5.54 -17.73
C GLN A 289 -8.30 -6.41 -16.80
N TYR A 290 -9.17 -5.79 -16.02
CA TYR A 290 -10.01 -6.49 -15.04
C TYR A 290 -11.37 -6.92 -15.59
N TRP A 291 -11.61 -6.72 -16.89
CA TRP A 291 -12.88 -7.03 -17.57
C TRP A 291 -14.08 -6.39 -16.85
N ASN A 292 -13.89 -5.19 -16.30
CA ASN A 292 -14.94 -4.51 -15.56
C ASN A 292 -15.85 -3.73 -16.53
N LEU A 293 -16.84 -4.44 -17.07
CA LEU A 293 -17.78 -3.89 -18.05
C LEU A 293 -18.56 -2.68 -17.50
N ASP A 294 -18.93 -2.69 -16.23
CA ASP A 294 -19.63 -1.58 -15.57
C ASP A 294 -18.78 -0.30 -15.56
N ALA A 295 -17.48 -0.44 -15.24
CA ALA A 295 -16.54 0.68 -15.27
C ALA A 295 -16.26 1.14 -16.70
N ILE A 296 -16.08 0.23 -17.66
CA ILE A 296 -15.90 0.57 -19.07
C ILE A 296 -17.11 1.37 -19.59
N GLN A 297 -18.33 0.91 -19.28
CA GLN A 297 -19.55 1.60 -19.67
C GLN A 297 -19.61 3.00 -19.07
N ALA A 298 -19.38 3.14 -17.75
CA ALA A 298 -19.37 4.44 -17.09
C ALA A 298 -18.30 5.39 -17.67
N LEU A 299 -17.08 4.91 -17.91
CA LEU A 299 -16.01 5.70 -18.51
C LEU A 299 -16.38 6.18 -19.91
N VAL A 300 -17.00 5.33 -20.74
CA VAL A 300 -17.44 5.69 -22.10
C VAL A 300 -18.58 6.71 -22.07
N GLU A 301 -19.58 6.51 -21.22
CA GLU A 301 -20.73 7.40 -21.11
C GLU A 301 -20.35 8.77 -20.53
N HIS A 302 -19.42 8.79 -19.56
CA HIS A 302 -18.95 10.01 -18.89
C HIS A 302 -17.60 10.53 -19.44
N ARG A 303 -17.25 10.18 -20.69
CA ARG A 303 -15.98 10.58 -21.35
C ARG A 303 -15.80 12.10 -21.56
N GLY A 304 -16.80 12.92 -21.25
CA GLY A 304 -16.73 14.36 -21.45
C GLY A 304 -16.55 14.74 -22.92
N ARG A 305 -15.50 15.53 -23.21
CA ARG A 305 -15.25 16.09 -24.56
C ARG A 305 -14.44 15.20 -25.48
N ILE A 306 -13.79 14.16 -24.93
CA ILE A 306 -12.92 13.27 -25.70
C ILE A 306 -13.80 12.35 -26.56
N GLY A 307 -13.43 12.21 -27.84
CA GLY A 307 -14.14 11.33 -28.76
C GLY A 307 -13.96 9.86 -28.37
N LEU A 308 -14.98 9.02 -28.62
CA LEU A 308 -14.89 7.59 -28.34
C LEU A 308 -13.68 6.94 -29.03
N THR A 309 -13.44 7.29 -30.30
CA THR A 309 -12.29 6.78 -31.07
C THR A 309 -10.97 7.14 -30.42
N GLU A 310 -10.78 8.38 -29.99
CA GLU A 310 -9.56 8.83 -29.31
C GLU A 310 -9.36 8.06 -27.99
N MET A 311 -10.43 7.90 -27.22
CA MET A 311 -10.41 7.19 -25.94
C MET A 311 -10.00 5.71 -26.08
N VAL A 312 -10.55 4.99 -27.07
CA VAL A 312 -10.27 3.54 -27.27
C VAL A 312 -9.00 3.26 -28.07
N THR A 313 -8.42 4.26 -28.74
CA THR A 313 -7.17 4.13 -29.51
C THR A 313 -5.96 4.75 -28.83
N ARG A 314 -6.15 5.46 -27.70
CA ARG A 314 -5.07 5.92 -26.81
C ARG A 314 -4.14 4.74 -26.52
N ARG A 315 -2.84 4.94 -26.67
CA ARG A 315 -1.84 3.91 -26.37
C ARG A 315 -1.12 4.23 -25.06
N ASP A 316 -0.80 3.19 -24.31
CA ASP A 316 0.17 3.29 -23.22
C ASP A 316 1.60 3.48 -23.78
N ASP A 317 2.58 3.59 -22.88
CA ASP A 317 3.98 3.81 -23.28
C ASP A 317 4.60 2.60 -24.01
N ASN A 318 3.96 1.43 -23.96
CA ASN A 318 4.32 0.24 -24.75
C ASN A 318 3.60 0.20 -26.11
N GLY A 319 2.80 1.21 -26.43
CA GLY A 319 2.04 1.26 -27.66
C GLY A 319 0.77 0.41 -27.63
N LEU A 320 0.32 -0.11 -26.48
CA LEU A 320 -0.86 -0.96 -26.37
C LEU A 320 -2.10 -0.11 -26.09
N PRO A 321 -3.19 -0.23 -26.88
CA PRO A 321 -4.45 0.41 -26.55
C PRO A 321 -5.24 -0.39 -25.49
N PRO A 322 -6.29 0.20 -24.88
CA PRO A 322 -7.02 -0.42 -23.77
C PRO A 322 -7.50 -1.84 -24.04
N LEU A 323 -8.00 -2.12 -25.25
CA LEU A 323 -8.49 -3.45 -25.59
C LEU A 323 -7.41 -4.54 -25.54
N HIS A 324 -6.14 -4.19 -25.77
CA HIS A 324 -5.04 -5.16 -25.68
C HIS A 324 -4.77 -5.60 -24.24
N TRP A 325 -5.11 -4.77 -23.25
CA TRP A 325 -4.96 -5.13 -21.84
C TRP A 325 -5.98 -6.19 -21.38
N ALA A 326 -7.05 -6.43 -22.16
CA ALA A 326 -8.03 -7.47 -21.87
C ALA A 326 -7.60 -8.87 -22.37
N LEU A 327 -6.52 -8.98 -23.15
CA LEU A 327 -6.04 -10.21 -23.80
C LEU A 327 -4.94 -10.91 -22.99
#